data_AF-A0A6G1JXN3-F1
#
_entry.id   AF-A0A6G1JXN3-F1
#
_cell.length_a   1.000
_cell.length_b   1.000
_cell.length_c   1.000
_cell.angle_alpha   90.00
_cell.angle_beta   90.00
_cell.angle_gamma   90.00
#
_symmetry.space_group_name_H-M   'P 1'
#
loop_
_entity.id
_entity.type
_entity.pdbx_description
1 polymer ?
#
loop_
_entity_poly.entity_id
_entity_poly.type
_entity_poly.pdbx_seq_one_letter_code
_entity_poly.pdbx_strand_id
1 'polypeptide(L)'
;MIETFEETFVVLDALDECADLDGLFNHITTVTSWGLQAFHCLLTSRIETTLHNTVLPAFHVQLEAKVVNDDIRRYIRQVLETDTAFKRWKGKPQAIKIEDELMKNAAGMFQYAACHLETLKTCPTPRKLNEKLSSMPKTLDETYQRMLEAISPHYVAFARTMLCWLAYARRPLLITEVVDAMAFVQTEDEDVQEVEFDIDSRLADSSDIITICPSLVTFLDDIETNTKQVRLAHNSISDYIVSNRMPDRLASSFKMDLVASHAEIAKGCLAYLLEFESHGPLTSEAISEFPLARYAAVFWTQHARIADEAGESTGRMALTLLLDRREAFENWIRLFDPDVPEEGPDFDEGGRQVKSPLYYASLLGLTNVI
;
A
#
# COMPACT_ATOMS: atom_id res chain seq x y z
N MET A 1 -6.71 -30.35 -12.33
CA MET A 1 -6.06 -29.20 -12.99
C MET A 1 -4.53 -29.29 -12.89
N ILE A 2 -3.93 -29.72 -11.77
CA ILE A 2 -2.46 -29.87 -11.71
C ILE A 2 -1.98 -31.10 -12.50
N GLU A 3 -2.68 -32.24 -12.41
CA GLU A 3 -2.35 -33.47 -13.16
C GLU A 3 -2.51 -33.36 -14.69
N THR A 4 -3.10 -32.27 -15.20
CA THR A 4 -3.22 -32.05 -16.65
C THR A 4 -1.96 -31.44 -17.27
N PHE A 5 -1.00 -31.01 -16.45
CA PHE A 5 0.27 -30.45 -16.89
C PHE A 5 1.42 -31.43 -16.59
N GLU A 6 2.40 -31.50 -17.49
CA GLU A 6 3.60 -32.33 -17.31
C GLU A 6 4.47 -31.84 -16.14
N GLU A 7 4.51 -30.53 -15.92
CA GLU A 7 5.22 -29.85 -14.83
C GLU A 7 4.39 -28.65 -14.37
N THR A 8 4.30 -28.42 -13.07
CA THR A 8 3.61 -27.29 -12.45
C THR A 8 4.53 -26.56 -11.49
N PHE A 9 4.70 -25.26 -11.69
CA PHE A 9 5.51 -24.40 -10.84
C PHE A 9 4.62 -23.37 -10.14
N VAL A 10 4.73 -23.29 -8.82
CA VAL A 10 4.07 -22.28 -7.99
C VAL A 10 5.14 -21.43 -7.32
N VAL A 11 5.09 -20.12 -7.57
CA VAL A 11 5.98 -19.15 -6.92
C VAL A 11 5.15 -18.28 -6.00
N LEU A 12 5.47 -18.32 -4.71
CA LEU A 12 4.85 -17.46 -3.70
C LEU A 12 5.90 -16.47 -3.23
N ASP A 13 5.70 -15.21 -3.61
CA ASP A 13 6.61 -14.11 -3.29
C ASP A 13 6.18 -13.40 -2.00
N ALA A 14 7.16 -12.98 -1.19
CA ALA A 14 7.00 -12.20 0.04
C ALA A 14 5.98 -12.79 1.02
N LEU A 15 6.17 -14.04 1.44
CA LEU A 15 5.26 -14.71 2.40
C LEU A 15 5.08 -13.94 3.72
N ASP A 16 6.05 -13.13 4.11
CA ASP A 16 5.98 -12.25 5.28
C ASP A 16 4.89 -11.18 5.18
N GLU A 17 4.41 -10.89 3.97
CA GLU A 17 3.31 -9.95 3.70
C GLU A 17 1.93 -10.63 3.65
N CYS A 18 1.86 -11.95 3.86
CA CYS A 18 0.61 -12.70 3.83
C CYS A 18 -0.17 -12.57 5.15
N ALA A 19 -1.40 -12.05 5.07
CA ALA A 19 -2.27 -11.85 6.23
C ALA A 19 -2.77 -13.15 6.88
N ASP A 20 -2.93 -14.23 6.10
CA ASP A 20 -3.34 -15.57 6.58
C ASP A 20 -2.27 -16.61 6.23
N LEU A 21 -1.10 -16.45 6.86
CA LEU A 21 0.04 -17.37 6.70
C LEU A 21 -0.33 -18.81 7.07
N ASP A 22 -1.09 -19.02 8.16
CA ASP A 22 -1.47 -20.35 8.64
C ASP A 22 -2.41 -21.06 7.65
N GLY A 23 -3.43 -20.35 7.15
CA GLY A 23 -4.31 -20.85 6.10
C GLY A 23 -3.52 -21.20 4.85
N LEU A 24 -2.63 -20.31 4.38
CA LEU A 24 -1.78 -20.57 3.22
C LEU A 24 -0.90 -21.81 3.41
N PHE A 25 -0.25 -21.95 4.57
CA PHE A 25 0.57 -23.12 4.87
C PHE A 25 -0.24 -24.41 4.92
N ASN A 26 -1.47 -24.39 5.44
CA ASN A 26 -2.35 -25.55 5.40
C ASN A 26 -2.66 -25.99 3.97
N HIS A 27 -2.90 -25.04 3.06
CA HIS A 27 -3.11 -25.33 1.64
C HIS A 27 -1.84 -25.91 0.99
N ILE A 28 -0.68 -25.30 1.20
CA ILE A 28 0.61 -25.80 0.66
C ILE A 28 0.90 -27.21 1.18
N THR A 29 0.70 -27.45 2.47
CA THR A 29 0.89 -28.77 3.10
C THR A 29 -0.06 -29.80 2.50
N THR A 30 -1.32 -29.42 2.24
CA THR A 30 -2.29 -30.29 1.59
C THR A 30 -1.85 -30.66 0.17
N VAL A 31 -1.46 -29.68 -0.65
CA VAL A 31 -1.03 -29.93 -2.04
C VAL A 31 0.23 -30.78 -2.09
N THR A 32 1.22 -30.50 -1.23
CA THR A 32 2.46 -31.28 -1.15
C THR A 32 2.21 -32.72 -0.66
N SER A 33 1.21 -32.94 0.20
CA SER A 33 0.84 -34.29 0.65
C SER A 33 0.29 -35.20 -0.46
N TRP A 34 -0.16 -34.63 -1.59
CA TRP A 34 -0.64 -35.41 -2.73
C TRP A 34 0.46 -36.20 -3.44
N GLY A 35 1.74 -35.92 -3.15
CA GLY A 35 2.86 -36.69 -3.70
C GLY A 35 3.03 -36.53 -5.21
N LEU A 36 2.60 -35.39 -5.76
CA LEU A 36 2.70 -35.10 -7.19
C LEU A 36 4.17 -34.90 -7.57
N GLN A 37 4.71 -35.78 -8.41
CA GLN A 37 6.12 -35.71 -8.83
C GLN A 37 6.46 -34.47 -9.67
N ALA A 38 5.45 -33.89 -10.32
CA ALA A 38 5.55 -32.76 -11.23
C ALA A 38 5.21 -31.41 -10.58
N PHE A 39 5.22 -31.33 -9.24
CA PHE A 39 4.87 -30.11 -8.51
C PHE A 39 6.11 -29.48 -7.87
N HIS A 40 6.41 -28.24 -8.26
CA HIS A 40 7.53 -27.46 -7.77
C HIS A 40 7.02 -26.19 -7.10
N CYS A 41 7.53 -25.89 -5.91
CA CYS A 41 7.15 -24.69 -5.17
C CYS A 41 8.39 -23.89 -4.77
N LEU A 42 8.40 -22.60 -5.09
CA LEU A 42 9.38 -21.64 -4.62
C LEU A 42 8.68 -20.64 -3.70
N LEU A 43 9.22 -20.50 -2.50
CA LEU A 43 8.73 -19.56 -1.49
C LEU A 43 9.82 -18.51 -1.23
N THR A 44 9.46 -17.24 -1.22
CA THR A 44 10.36 -16.16 -0.80
C THR A 44 9.80 -15.50 0.45
N SER A 45 10.69 -15.09 1.37
CA SER A 45 10.31 -14.35 2.57
C SER A 45 11.52 -13.72 3.25
N ARG A 46 11.28 -12.70 4.08
CA ARG A 46 12.27 -12.17 5.03
C ARG A 46 12.48 -13.13 6.20
N ILE A 47 13.76 -13.28 6.59
CA ILE A 47 14.20 -14.14 7.69
C ILE A 47 13.52 -13.78 9.04
N GLU A 48 13.10 -12.53 9.20
CA GLU A 48 12.50 -12.00 10.43
C GLU A 48 11.10 -12.54 10.73
N THR A 49 10.44 -13.20 9.77
CA THR A 49 9.12 -13.80 10.00
C THR A 49 9.19 -15.26 10.46
N THR A 50 8.13 -15.67 11.13
CA THR A 50 7.85 -16.93 11.83
C THR A 50 7.97 -18.22 11.01
N LEU A 51 8.65 -18.22 9.85
CA LEU A 51 9.05 -19.41 9.11
C LEU A 51 9.93 -20.37 9.94
N HIS A 52 10.50 -19.92 11.06
CA HIS A 52 11.20 -20.79 12.00
C HIS A 52 10.34 -21.90 12.60
N ASN A 53 9.02 -21.71 12.69
CA ASN A 53 8.13 -22.69 13.32
C ASN A 53 7.43 -23.62 12.32
N THR A 54 7.42 -23.27 11.04
CA THR A 54 6.77 -24.06 10.00
C THR A 54 7.79 -24.95 9.31
N VAL A 55 7.95 -26.17 9.82
CA VAL A 55 8.86 -27.18 9.25
C VAL A 55 8.22 -27.81 8.03
N LEU A 56 8.13 -27.06 6.92
CA LEU A 56 7.97 -27.70 5.61
C LEU A 56 9.30 -28.38 5.27
N PRO A 57 9.31 -29.63 4.79
CA PRO A 57 10.53 -30.28 4.29
C PRO A 57 10.96 -29.60 2.99
N ALA A 58 11.69 -28.50 3.11
CA ALA A 58 12.08 -27.63 2.01
C ALA A 58 13.61 -27.44 1.94
N PHE A 59 14.10 -27.14 0.74
CA PHE A 59 15.46 -26.66 0.54
C PHE A 59 15.51 -25.17 0.83
N HIS A 60 16.36 -24.75 1.77
CA HIS A 60 16.47 -23.36 2.19
C HIS A 60 17.67 -22.68 1.53
N VAL A 61 17.43 -21.52 0.90
CA VAL A 61 18.47 -20.65 0.36
C VAL A 61 18.41 -19.32 1.09
N GLN A 62 19.43 -19.04 1.90
CA GLN A 62 19.56 -17.77 2.59
C GLN A 62 20.40 -16.79 1.75
N LEU A 63 19.82 -15.63 1.41
CA LEU A 63 20.51 -14.58 0.68
C LEU A 63 21.29 -13.69 1.67
N GLU A 64 22.52 -14.07 1.97
CA GLU A 64 23.40 -13.27 2.83
C GLU A 64 23.93 -12.02 2.10
N ALA A 65 24.08 -10.91 2.84
CA ALA A 65 24.56 -9.65 2.29
C ALA A 65 25.90 -9.77 1.53
N LYS A 66 26.79 -10.67 1.96
CA LYS A 66 28.08 -10.90 1.29
C LYS A 66 27.90 -11.44 -0.13
N VAL A 67 26.95 -12.36 -0.34
CA VAL A 67 26.64 -12.94 -1.65
C VAL A 67 25.96 -11.88 -2.53
N VAL A 68 25.01 -11.15 -1.94
CA VAL A 68 24.23 -10.13 -2.65
C VAL A 68 25.06 -8.90 -3.06
N ASN A 69 26.10 -8.54 -2.31
CA ASN A 69 26.93 -7.38 -2.61
C ASN A 69 27.65 -7.47 -3.97
N ASP A 70 28.04 -8.66 -4.42
CA ASP A 70 28.66 -8.81 -5.74
C ASP A 70 27.65 -8.58 -6.87
N ASP A 71 26.41 -9.02 -6.68
CA ASP A 71 25.30 -8.76 -7.61
C ASP A 71 24.90 -7.28 -7.61
N ILE A 72 24.88 -6.60 -6.46
CA ILE A 72 24.66 -5.15 -6.37
C ILE A 72 25.75 -4.40 -7.16
N ARG A 73 27.02 -4.78 -6.99
CA ARG A 73 28.12 -4.18 -7.74
C ARG A 73 27.93 -4.38 -9.24
N ARG A 74 27.53 -5.58 -9.66
CA ARG A 74 27.23 -5.89 -11.07
C ARG A 74 26.07 -5.06 -11.60
N TYR A 75 25.00 -4.93 -10.81
CA TYR A 75 23.85 -4.08 -11.12
C TYR A 75 24.26 -2.61 -11.33
N ILE A 76 25.05 -2.04 -10.41
CA ILE A 76 25.55 -0.66 -10.53
C ILE A 76 26.34 -0.49 -11.83
N ARG A 77 27.28 -1.40 -12.13
CA ARG A 77 28.06 -1.37 -13.38
C ARG A 77 27.16 -1.40 -14.60
N GLN A 78 26.20 -2.32 -14.62
CA GLN A 78 25.25 -2.43 -15.72
C GLN A 78 24.48 -1.12 -15.93
N VAL A 79 23.91 -0.53 -14.88
CA VAL A 79 23.20 0.76 -14.96
C VAL A 79 24.12 1.86 -15.49
N LEU A 80 25.34 1.97 -14.98
CA LEU A 80 26.32 2.97 -15.45
C LEU A 80 26.70 2.78 -16.93
N GLU A 81 26.63 1.56 -17.46
CA GLU A 81 26.97 1.23 -18.83
C GLU A 81 25.80 1.39 -19.81
N THR A 82 24.58 1.06 -19.40
CA THR A 82 23.40 0.96 -20.26
C THR A 82 22.48 2.18 -20.18
N ASP A 83 22.34 2.80 -19.00
CA ASP A 83 21.43 3.93 -18.82
C ASP A 83 21.99 5.19 -19.52
N THR A 84 21.15 5.79 -20.36
CA THR A 84 21.51 6.96 -21.16
C THR A 84 21.88 8.18 -20.32
N ALA A 85 21.34 8.32 -19.11
CA ALA A 85 21.66 9.41 -18.20
C ALA A 85 23.13 9.37 -17.73
N PHE A 86 23.71 8.17 -17.63
CA PHE A 86 25.10 7.95 -17.20
C PHE A 86 26.11 7.92 -18.34
N LYS A 87 25.69 8.05 -19.61
CA LYS A 87 26.59 8.09 -20.79
C LYS A 87 27.78 9.04 -20.62
N ARG A 88 27.57 10.17 -19.93
CA ARG A 88 28.62 11.18 -19.68
C ARG A 88 29.77 10.68 -18.78
N TRP A 89 29.54 9.62 -17.99
CA TRP A 89 30.49 9.03 -17.06
C TRP A 89 31.09 7.71 -17.57
N LYS A 90 30.53 7.12 -18.63
CA LYS A 90 30.97 5.84 -19.18
C LYS A 90 32.45 5.85 -19.53
N GLY A 91 33.19 4.86 -19.00
CA GLY A 91 34.64 4.71 -19.20
C GLY A 91 35.51 5.77 -18.49
N LYS A 92 34.93 6.59 -17.59
CA LYS A 92 35.65 7.64 -16.87
C LYS A 92 35.82 7.30 -15.37
N PRO A 93 36.79 7.93 -14.67
CA PRO A 93 37.00 7.71 -13.24
C PRO A 93 35.76 7.96 -12.37
N GLN A 94 34.82 8.80 -12.84
CA GLN A 94 33.56 9.06 -12.16
C GLN A 94 32.68 7.81 -12.03
N ALA A 95 32.67 6.91 -13.02
CA ALA A 95 31.88 5.68 -12.95
C ALA A 95 32.41 4.75 -11.85
N ILE A 96 33.74 4.58 -11.78
CA ILE A 96 34.42 3.82 -10.72
C ILE A 96 34.09 4.43 -9.35
N LYS A 97 34.18 5.76 -9.25
CA LYS A 97 33.87 6.45 -8.00
C LYS A 97 32.41 6.28 -7.56
N ILE A 98 31.46 6.30 -8.50
CA ILE A 98 30.04 6.03 -8.18
C ILE A 98 29.90 4.61 -7.63
N GLU A 99 30.48 3.62 -8.31
CA GLU A 99 30.46 2.22 -7.86
C GLU A 99 31.04 2.08 -6.44
N ASP A 100 32.23 2.61 -6.21
CA ASP A 100 32.93 2.50 -4.92
C ASP A 100 32.15 3.17 -3.78
N GLU A 101 31.62 4.38 -3.99
CA GLU A 101 30.88 5.10 -2.95
C GLU A 101 29.54 4.41 -2.62
N LEU A 102 28.81 3.90 -3.62
CA LEU A 102 27.56 3.18 -3.36
C LEU A 102 27.81 1.85 -2.63
N MET A 103 28.86 1.13 -3.00
CA MET A 103 29.17 -0.16 -2.39
C MET A 103 29.60 -0.07 -0.92
N LYS A 104 30.06 1.10 -0.44
CA LYS A 104 30.41 1.28 0.99
C LYS A 104 29.21 1.10 1.92
N ASN A 105 28.02 1.50 1.47
CA ASN A 105 26.83 1.60 2.30
C ASN A 105 25.67 0.72 1.81
N ALA A 106 25.77 0.10 0.61
CA ALA A 106 24.73 -0.76 0.08
C ALA A 106 24.37 -1.92 1.03
N ALA A 107 25.37 -2.55 1.65
CA ALA A 107 25.20 -3.55 2.72
C ALA A 107 24.10 -4.61 2.41
N GLY A 108 24.07 -5.15 1.19
CA GLY A 108 23.07 -6.13 0.75
C GLY A 108 21.73 -5.53 0.29
N MET A 109 21.55 -4.21 0.32
CA MET A 109 20.32 -3.52 -0.09
C MET A 109 20.44 -3.00 -1.54
N PHE A 110 19.84 -3.70 -2.50
CA PHE A 110 19.68 -3.20 -3.87
C PHE A 110 18.96 -1.84 -3.91
N GLN A 111 17.95 -1.67 -3.05
CA GLN A 111 17.17 -0.44 -2.99
C GLN A 111 18.04 0.78 -2.66
N TYR A 112 19.05 0.65 -1.81
CA TYR A 112 20.01 1.72 -1.52
C TYR A 112 20.76 2.14 -2.79
N ALA A 113 21.30 1.17 -3.54
CA ALA A 113 22.00 1.43 -4.79
C ALA A 113 21.09 2.06 -5.85
N ALA A 114 19.88 1.52 -6.04
CA ALA A 114 18.91 2.01 -7.00
C ALA A 114 18.48 3.45 -6.70
N CYS A 115 18.09 3.74 -5.46
CA CYS A 115 17.70 5.09 -5.03
C CYS A 115 18.82 6.11 -5.32
N HIS A 116 20.06 5.80 -4.96
CA HIS A 116 21.14 6.74 -5.18
C HIS A 116 21.52 6.89 -6.64
N LEU A 117 21.46 5.82 -7.45
CA LEU A 117 21.66 5.93 -8.89
C LEU A 117 20.65 6.91 -9.51
N GLU A 118 19.35 6.80 -9.21
CA GLU A 118 18.35 7.78 -9.71
C GLU A 118 18.74 9.23 -9.36
N THR A 119 19.18 9.47 -8.13
CA THR A 119 19.59 10.81 -7.72
C THR A 119 20.84 11.31 -8.48
N LEU A 120 21.74 10.41 -8.90
CA LEU A 120 22.99 10.77 -9.56
C LEU A 120 22.80 11.04 -11.07
N LYS A 121 21.71 10.56 -11.68
CA LYS A 121 21.38 10.80 -13.11
C LYS A 121 21.38 12.28 -13.49
N THR A 122 20.95 13.13 -12.57
CA THR A 122 20.78 14.58 -12.82
C THR A 122 22.08 15.38 -12.64
N CYS A 123 23.19 14.77 -12.21
CA CYS A 123 24.44 15.50 -11.95
C CYS A 123 25.11 15.99 -13.26
N PRO A 124 25.22 17.32 -13.50
CA PRO A 124 25.72 17.85 -14.76
C PRO A 124 27.26 17.88 -14.86
N THR A 125 27.97 17.94 -13.73
CA THR A 125 29.42 18.13 -13.70
C THR A 125 30.11 17.22 -12.68
N PRO A 126 31.41 16.90 -12.85
CA PRO A 126 32.16 16.12 -11.86
C PRO A 126 32.14 16.74 -10.46
N ARG A 127 32.14 18.07 -10.38
CA ARG A 127 32.02 18.80 -9.10
C ARG A 127 30.68 18.50 -8.43
N LYS A 128 29.56 18.65 -9.16
CA LYS A 128 28.23 18.35 -8.62
C LYS A 128 28.06 16.88 -8.24
N LEU A 129 28.64 15.98 -9.03
CA LEU A 129 28.69 14.56 -8.70
C LEU A 129 29.42 14.32 -7.38
N ASN A 130 30.62 14.90 -7.20
CA ASN A 130 31.38 14.76 -5.96
C ASN A 130 30.66 15.36 -4.75
N GLU A 131 30.04 16.54 -4.92
CA GLU A 131 29.23 17.16 -3.87
C GLU A 131 28.08 16.24 -3.45
N LYS A 132 27.39 15.64 -4.42
CA LYS A 132 26.28 14.72 -4.17
C LYS A 132 26.74 13.42 -3.50
N LEU A 133 27.78 12.76 -4.05
CA LEU A 133 28.37 11.56 -3.46
C LEU A 133 28.81 11.79 -2.00
N SER A 134 29.46 12.92 -1.71
CA SER A 134 29.95 13.23 -0.35
C SER A 134 28.84 13.53 0.64
N SER A 135 27.67 13.96 0.14
CA SER A 135 26.52 14.27 0.97
C SER A 135 25.50 13.15 1.01
N MET A 136 25.72 11.99 0.38
CA MET A 136 24.71 10.92 0.32
C MET A 136 24.33 10.41 1.72
N PRO A 137 23.06 10.01 1.92
CA PRO A 137 22.65 9.20 3.05
C PRO A 137 23.54 7.97 3.22
N LYS A 138 23.85 7.61 4.45
CA LYS A 138 24.60 6.38 4.77
C LYS A 138 23.70 5.15 4.87
N THR A 139 22.42 5.36 5.09
CA THR A 139 21.45 4.29 5.28
C THR A 139 20.24 4.50 4.38
N LEU A 140 19.45 3.44 4.20
CA LEU A 140 18.19 3.51 3.50
C LEU A 140 17.19 4.41 4.26
N ASP A 141 17.24 4.39 5.60
CA ASP A 141 16.41 5.25 6.46
C ASP A 141 16.70 6.74 6.26
N GLU A 142 17.97 7.12 6.27
CA GLU A 142 18.38 8.49 5.94
C GLU A 142 17.99 8.87 4.51
N THR A 143 17.87 7.89 3.59
CA THR A 143 17.41 8.12 2.22
C THR A 143 15.92 8.45 2.20
N TYR A 144 15.09 7.65 2.86
CA TYR A 144 13.65 7.93 2.99
C TYR A 144 13.38 9.21 3.76
N GLN A 145 14.14 9.48 4.81
CA GLN A 145 14.08 10.73 5.56
C GLN A 145 14.21 11.93 4.63
N ARG A 146 15.22 11.94 3.75
CA ARG A 146 15.42 13.05 2.81
C ARG A 146 14.36 13.13 1.73
N MET A 147 13.82 12.00 1.28
CA MET A 147 12.71 11.99 0.32
C MET A 147 11.48 12.65 0.94
N LEU A 148 11.13 12.31 2.17
CA LEU A 148 10.02 12.92 2.90
C LEU A 148 10.27 14.40 3.23
N GLU A 149 11.49 14.77 3.64
CA GLU A 149 11.89 16.18 3.87
C GLU A 149 11.87 17.03 2.58
N ALA A 150 12.00 16.40 1.41
CA ALA A 150 11.96 17.09 0.13
C ALA A 150 10.54 17.35 -0.38
N ILE A 151 9.51 16.79 0.27
CA ILE A 151 8.10 17.04 -0.09
C ILE A 151 7.79 18.51 0.22
N SER A 152 7.23 19.21 -0.78
CA SER A 152 6.80 20.59 -0.62
C SER A 152 5.82 20.72 0.56
N PRO A 153 5.91 21.76 1.41
CA PRO A 153 4.95 21.97 2.50
C PRO A 153 3.49 21.95 2.06
N HIS A 154 3.20 22.40 0.82
CA HIS A 154 1.86 22.38 0.22
C HIS A 154 1.33 20.96 -0.04
N TYR A 155 2.21 19.97 -0.15
CA TYR A 155 1.86 18.58 -0.45
C TYR A 155 1.97 17.65 0.76
N VAL A 156 2.39 18.14 1.94
CA VAL A 156 2.63 17.27 3.10
C VAL A 156 1.35 16.55 3.54
N ALA A 157 0.20 17.22 3.58
CA ALA A 157 -1.07 16.61 3.94
C ALA A 157 -1.47 15.51 2.93
N PHE A 158 -1.43 15.82 1.64
CA PHE A 158 -1.69 14.88 0.55
C PHE A 158 -0.76 13.66 0.61
N ALA A 159 0.55 13.91 0.74
CA ALA A 159 1.56 12.87 0.83
C ALA A 159 1.34 11.95 2.02
N ARG A 160 1.06 12.51 3.20
CA ARG A 160 0.78 11.72 4.40
C ARG A 160 -0.45 10.84 4.21
N THR A 161 -1.57 11.41 3.76
CA THR A 161 -2.81 10.66 3.54
C THR A 161 -2.58 9.55 2.50
N MET A 162 -1.97 9.87 1.36
CA MET A 162 -1.66 8.86 0.35
C MET A 162 -0.77 7.75 0.87
N LEU A 163 0.32 8.07 1.58
CA LEU A 163 1.21 7.06 2.15
C LEU A 163 0.48 6.20 3.20
N CYS A 164 -0.45 6.77 3.96
CA CYS A 164 -1.26 6.07 4.97
C CYS A 164 -2.15 5.02 4.31
N TRP A 165 -2.91 5.45 3.29
CA TRP A 165 -3.75 4.56 2.50
C TRP A 165 -2.93 3.49 1.78
N LEU A 166 -1.79 3.84 1.17
CA LEU A 166 -0.95 2.86 0.48
C LEU A 166 -0.27 1.85 1.43
N ALA A 167 0.01 2.24 2.68
CA ALA A 167 0.64 1.36 3.66
C ALA A 167 -0.34 0.38 4.31
N TYR A 168 -1.57 0.81 4.55
CA TYR A 168 -2.55 0.04 5.33
C TYR A 168 -3.77 -0.45 4.54
N ALA A 169 -3.90 -0.09 3.26
CA ALA A 169 -5.00 -0.59 2.45
C ALA A 169 -5.01 -2.13 2.37
N ARG A 170 -6.22 -2.71 2.40
CA ARG A 170 -6.43 -4.17 2.39
C ARG A 170 -6.16 -4.80 1.03
N ARG A 171 -6.04 -3.98 -0.01
CA ARG A 171 -5.62 -4.36 -1.36
C ARG A 171 -4.92 -3.18 -2.03
N PRO A 172 -4.15 -3.41 -3.10
CA PRO A 172 -3.65 -2.33 -3.95
C PRO A 172 -4.79 -1.41 -4.40
N LEU A 173 -4.54 -0.10 -4.34
CA LEU A 173 -5.49 0.94 -4.73
C LEU A 173 -5.29 1.34 -6.20
N LEU A 174 -6.38 1.65 -6.87
CA LEU A 174 -6.37 2.28 -8.18
C LEU A 174 -5.96 3.74 -8.05
N ILE A 175 -5.43 4.30 -9.14
CA ILE A 175 -5.04 5.72 -9.18
C ILE A 175 -6.21 6.65 -8.85
N THR A 176 -7.41 6.33 -9.33
CA THR A 176 -8.64 7.07 -9.05
C THR A 176 -9.10 6.94 -7.60
N GLU A 177 -8.89 5.78 -6.98
CA GLU A 177 -9.17 5.56 -5.56
C GLU A 177 -8.21 6.34 -4.65
N VAL A 178 -6.94 6.45 -5.04
CA VAL A 178 -5.96 7.28 -4.31
C VAL A 178 -6.32 8.76 -4.40
N VAL A 179 -6.82 9.23 -5.55
CA VAL A 179 -7.32 10.61 -5.68
C VAL A 179 -8.46 10.87 -4.70
N ASP A 180 -9.42 9.95 -4.61
CA ASP A 180 -10.53 10.06 -3.66
C ASP A 180 -10.07 10.00 -2.20
N ALA A 181 -9.13 9.10 -1.90
CA ALA A 181 -8.56 8.96 -0.56
C ALA A 181 -7.89 10.24 -0.05
N MET A 182 -7.48 11.13 -0.96
CA MET A 182 -6.87 12.42 -0.64
C MET A 182 -7.87 13.58 -0.56
N ALA A 183 -9.14 13.37 -0.90
CA ALA A 183 -10.15 14.41 -1.00
C ALA A 183 -11.08 14.48 0.24
N PHE A 184 -10.61 13.98 1.39
CA PHE A 184 -11.31 14.13 2.66
C PHE A 184 -10.90 15.42 3.37
N VAL A 185 -11.89 16.15 3.87
CA VAL A 185 -11.73 17.39 4.64
C VAL A 185 -12.24 17.20 6.06
N GLN A 186 -11.64 17.92 7.01
CA GLN A 186 -12.15 17.94 8.39
C GLN A 186 -13.40 18.82 8.47
N THR A 187 -14.39 18.38 9.24
CA THR A 187 -15.59 19.17 9.50
C THR A 187 -15.28 20.43 10.30
N GLU A 188 -16.06 21.49 10.11
CA GLU A 188 -15.91 22.76 10.85
C GLU A 188 -16.27 22.64 12.34
N ASP A 189 -16.87 21.52 12.75
CA ASP A 189 -17.25 21.26 14.14
C ASP A 189 -16.03 20.81 14.96
N GLU A 190 -15.43 21.75 15.71
CA GLU A 190 -14.24 21.51 16.54
C GLU A 190 -14.47 20.47 17.66
N ASP A 191 -15.72 20.28 18.10
CA ASP A 191 -16.08 19.31 19.13
C ASP A 191 -16.16 17.88 18.57
N VAL A 192 -16.12 17.75 17.25
CA VAL A 192 -16.48 16.55 16.51
C VAL A 192 -15.42 16.28 15.43
N GLN A 193 -14.46 15.40 15.73
CA GLN A 193 -13.41 14.99 14.77
C GLN A 193 -13.95 14.06 13.65
N GLU A 194 -14.93 14.54 12.91
CA GLU A 194 -15.47 13.90 11.71
C GLU A 194 -14.73 14.37 10.45
N VAL A 195 -14.86 13.58 9.40
CA VAL A 195 -14.35 13.90 8.07
C VAL A 195 -15.48 13.79 7.08
N GLU A 196 -15.43 14.62 6.04
CA GLU A 196 -16.37 14.63 4.94
C GLU A 196 -15.62 14.43 3.63
N PHE A 197 -16.26 13.76 2.68
CA PHE A 197 -15.72 13.63 1.33
C PHE A 197 -16.10 14.88 0.53
N ASP A 198 -15.10 15.58 0.00
CA ASP A 198 -15.32 16.74 -0.85
C ASP A 198 -14.85 16.44 -2.27
N ILE A 199 -15.81 16.31 -3.19
CA ILE A 199 -15.52 16.02 -4.60
C ILE A 199 -14.67 17.11 -5.25
N ASP A 200 -14.79 18.36 -4.82
CA ASP A 200 -14.03 19.50 -5.35
C ASP A 200 -12.59 19.54 -4.80
N SER A 201 -12.30 18.76 -3.75
CA SER A 201 -10.95 18.56 -3.19
C SER A 201 -10.14 17.48 -3.92
N ARG A 202 -10.70 16.82 -4.96
CA ARG A 202 -9.97 15.88 -5.81
C ARG A 202 -8.81 16.55 -6.55
N LEU A 203 -7.74 15.79 -6.76
CA LEU A 203 -6.70 16.20 -7.71
C LEU A 203 -7.28 16.35 -9.12
N ALA A 204 -7.07 17.52 -9.73
CA ALA A 204 -7.50 17.79 -11.10
C ALA A 204 -6.79 16.88 -12.12
N ASP A 205 -5.53 16.50 -11.85
CA ASP A 205 -4.77 15.55 -12.64
C ASP A 205 -4.20 14.45 -11.74
N SER A 206 -4.66 13.21 -11.95
CA SER A 206 -4.18 12.04 -11.21
C SER A 206 -2.67 11.79 -11.36
N SER A 207 -2.02 12.32 -12.41
CA SER A 207 -0.58 12.23 -12.61
C SER A 207 0.24 13.03 -11.58
N ASP A 208 -0.39 13.99 -10.89
CA ASP A 208 0.23 14.77 -9.81
C ASP A 208 0.62 13.91 -8.59
N ILE A 209 0.12 12.68 -8.48
CA ILE A 209 0.54 11.70 -7.47
C ILE A 209 2.06 11.51 -7.45
N ILE A 210 2.72 11.45 -8.62
CA ILE A 210 4.19 11.37 -8.70
C ILE A 210 4.85 12.66 -8.24
N THR A 211 4.21 13.81 -8.50
CA THR A 211 4.71 15.12 -8.09
C THR A 211 4.64 15.29 -6.57
N ILE A 212 3.60 14.76 -5.93
CA ILE A 212 3.37 14.80 -4.47
C ILE A 212 4.39 13.93 -3.73
N CYS A 213 4.59 12.69 -4.17
CA CYS A 213 5.51 11.73 -3.53
C CYS A 213 6.56 11.18 -4.51
N PRO A 214 7.51 12.00 -5.00
CA PRO A 214 8.49 11.55 -5.97
C PRO A 214 9.35 10.40 -5.42
N SER A 215 9.51 9.33 -6.20
CA SER A 215 10.31 8.14 -5.86
C SER A 215 9.82 7.34 -4.63
N LEU A 216 8.71 7.75 -4.00
CA LEU A 216 8.10 7.03 -2.88
C LEU A 216 6.92 6.16 -3.35
N VAL A 217 6.33 6.48 -4.51
CA VAL A 217 5.24 5.72 -5.13
C VAL A 217 5.63 5.27 -6.54
N THR A 218 4.98 4.20 -7.01
CA THR A 218 5.11 3.68 -8.37
C THR A 218 3.75 3.29 -8.93
N PHE A 219 3.65 3.24 -10.25
CA PHE A 219 2.45 2.79 -10.95
C PHE A 219 2.64 1.38 -11.51
N LEU A 220 1.59 0.58 -11.44
CA LEU A 220 1.50 -0.72 -12.10
C LEU A 220 0.30 -0.71 -13.02
N ASP A 221 0.56 -0.89 -14.32
CA ASP A 221 -0.48 -1.03 -15.33
C ASP A 221 -0.98 -2.48 -15.33
N ASP A 222 -2.29 -2.64 -15.13
CA ASP A 222 -2.98 -3.90 -15.37
C ASP A 222 -3.49 -3.88 -16.82
N ILE A 223 -2.84 -4.69 -17.65
CA ILE A 223 -3.13 -4.78 -19.09
C ILE A 223 -4.50 -5.42 -19.33
N GLU A 224 -4.94 -6.33 -18.46
CA GLU A 224 -6.20 -7.06 -18.64
C GLU A 224 -7.39 -6.18 -18.32
N THR A 225 -7.32 -5.44 -17.21
CA THR A 225 -8.41 -4.55 -16.78
C THR A 225 -8.28 -3.13 -17.33
N ASN A 226 -7.16 -2.80 -17.99
CA ASN A 226 -6.79 -1.45 -18.42
C ASN A 226 -6.87 -0.44 -17.26
N THR A 227 -6.49 -0.87 -16.07
CA THR A 227 -6.45 -0.03 -14.87
C THR A 227 -5.02 0.24 -14.44
N LYS A 228 -4.84 1.29 -13.64
CA LYS A 228 -3.54 1.68 -13.10
C LYS A 228 -3.61 1.66 -11.58
N GLN A 229 -2.79 0.81 -10.97
CA GLN A 229 -2.63 0.74 -9.51
C GLN A 229 -1.51 1.66 -9.06
N VAL A 230 -1.64 2.18 -7.85
CA VAL A 230 -0.59 2.92 -7.14
C VAL A 230 -0.09 2.04 -6.01
N ARG A 231 1.23 1.94 -5.87
CA ARG A 231 1.87 1.25 -4.74
C ARG A 231 3.00 2.10 -4.20
N LEU A 232 3.43 1.81 -2.98
CA LEU A 232 4.73 2.26 -2.51
C LEU A 232 5.80 1.74 -3.48
N ALA A 233 6.79 2.58 -3.81
CA ALA A 233 7.84 2.21 -4.73
C ALA A 233 8.67 1.00 -4.24
N HIS A 234 8.68 0.78 -2.92
CA HIS A 234 9.28 -0.39 -2.29
C HIS A 234 8.65 -0.61 -0.90
N ASN A 235 8.46 -1.87 -0.49
CA ASN A 235 7.80 -2.17 0.79
C ASN A 235 8.59 -1.65 2.02
N SER A 236 9.91 -1.54 1.93
CA SER A 236 10.71 -0.93 3.02
C SER A 236 10.42 0.56 3.29
N ILE A 237 9.66 1.23 2.43
CA ILE A 237 9.09 2.55 2.75
C ILE A 237 8.03 2.40 3.84
N SER A 238 7.14 1.41 3.73
CA SER A 238 6.15 1.06 4.75
C SER A 238 6.85 0.75 6.09
N ASP A 239 7.87 -0.11 6.05
CA ASP A 239 8.67 -0.45 7.23
C ASP A 239 9.30 0.78 7.89
N TYR A 240 9.62 1.82 7.11
CA TYR A 240 10.20 3.05 7.63
C TYR A 240 9.15 3.93 8.30
N ILE A 241 8.03 4.21 7.62
CA ILE A 241 6.98 5.12 8.12
C ILE A 241 6.17 4.55 9.29
N VAL A 242 6.08 3.21 9.41
CA VAL A 242 5.41 2.54 10.54
C VAL A 242 6.35 2.35 11.75
N SER A 243 7.66 2.43 11.55
CA SER A 243 8.64 2.21 12.62
C SER A 243 8.92 3.45 13.49
N ASN A 244 9.61 3.23 14.62
CA ASN A 244 10.13 4.31 15.48
C ASN A 244 11.49 4.86 15.02
N ARG A 245 11.92 4.60 13.78
CA ARG A 245 13.24 4.99 13.25
C ARG A 245 13.28 6.43 12.72
N MET A 246 12.12 7.03 12.48
CA MET A 246 11.98 8.38 11.97
C MET A 246 12.33 9.43 13.05
N PRO A 247 13.07 10.49 12.72
CA PRO A 247 13.33 11.58 13.68
C PRO A 247 12.06 12.36 14.01
N ASP A 248 11.95 12.86 15.25
CA ASP A 248 10.75 13.52 15.80
C ASP A 248 10.19 14.63 14.90
N ARG A 249 11.06 15.42 14.26
CA ARG A 249 10.69 16.54 13.36
C ARG A 249 9.86 16.11 12.13
N LEU A 250 10.04 14.87 11.69
CA LEU A 250 9.31 14.27 10.57
C LEU A 250 8.19 13.38 11.07
N ALA A 251 8.38 12.76 12.23
CA ALA A 251 7.44 11.83 12.82
C ALA A 251 6.06 12.48 13.03
N SER A 252 6.00 13.77 13.37
CA SER A 252 4.74 14.52 13.49
C SER A 252 3.89 14.52 12.21
N SER A 253 4.53 14.39 11.04
CA SER A 253 3.86 14.50 9.75
C SER A 253 3.73 13.17 9.02
N PHE A 254 4.64 12.22 9.23
CA PHE A 254 4.74 11.01 8.41
C PHE A 254 4.87 9.70 9.20
N LYS A 255 5.05 9.75 10.52
CA LYS A 255 5.02 8.51 11.30
C LYS A 255 3.58 8.01 11.35
N MET A 256 3.40 6.73 11.10
CA MET A 256 2.09 6.11 11.04
C MET A 256 1.95 5.09 12.15
N ASP A 257 0.98 5.34 13.02
CA ASP A 257 0.56 4.39 14.03
C ASP A 257 -0.50 3.46 13.44
N LEU A 258 -0.39 2.16 13.72
CA LEU A 258 -1.31 1.15 13.20
C LEU A 258 -2.78 1.49 13.51
N VAL A 259 -3.07 1.83 14.77
CA VAL A 259 -4.43 2.06 15.24
C VAL A 259 -4.98 3.35 14.65
N ALA A 260 -4.21 4.44 14.75
CA ALA A 260 -4.63 5.74 14.24
C ALA A 260 -4.82 5.73 12.71
N SER A 261 -3.95 5.04 11.97
CA SER A 261 -4.06 4.92 10.51
C SER A 261 -5.27 4.09 10.10
N HIS A 262 -5.56 2.98 10.79
CA HIS A 262 -6.78 2.22 10.53
C HIS A 262 -8.04 3.02 10.90
N ALA A 263 -8.00 3.81 11.97
CA ALA A 263 -9.10 4.71 12.33
C ALA A 263 -9.35 5.77 11.25
N GLU A 264 -8.29 6.38 10.72
CA GLU A 264 -8.37 7.35 9.64
C GLU A 264 -8.96 6.76 8.36
N ILE A 265 -8.50 5.58 7.94
CA ILE A 265 -9.02 4.91 6.75
C ILE A 265 -10.50 4.54 6.96
N ALA A 266 -10.85 4.00 8.12
CA ALA A 266 -12.24 3.67 8.46
C ALA A 266 -13.15 4.91 8.42
N LYS A 267 -12.72 6.04 9.01
CA LYS A 267 -13.45 7.32 8.97
C LYS A 267 -13.60 7.82 7.53
N GLY A 268 -12.54 7.77 6.72
CA GLY A 268 -12.62 8.11 5.29
C GLY A 268 -13.62 7.23 4.54
N CYS A 269 -13.58 5.90 4.74
CA CYS A 269 -14.55 5.00 4.14
C CYS A 269 -15.99 5.32 4.58
N LEU A 270 -16.22 5.59 5.86
CA LEU A 270 -17.55 5.94 6.40
C LEU A 270 -18.04 7.26 5.82
N ALA A 271 -17.21 8.30 5.80
CA ALA A 271 -17.55 9.59 5.18
C ALA A 271 -17.95 9.43 3.71
N TYR A 272 -17.19 8.61 3.00
CA TYR A 272 -17.44 8.32 1.59
C TYR A 272 -18.78 7.61 1.37
N LEU A 273 -19.16 6.68 2.24
CA LEU A 273 -20.46 6.00 2.17
C LEU A 273 -21.62 6.91 2.58
N LEU A 274 -21.40 7.79 3.57
CA LEU A 274 -22.40 8.74 4.07
C LEU A 274 -22.80 9.78 3.02
N GLU A 275 -21.91 10.07 2.06
CA GLU A 275 -22.22 10.92 0.90
C GLU A 275 -23.42 10.39 0.10
N PHE A 276 -23.64 9.07 0.11
CA PHE A 276 -24.76 8.44 -0.59
C PHE A 276 -26.11 8.57 0.12
N GLU A 277 -26.23 9.36 1.18
CA GLU A 277 -27.53 9.72 1.74
C GLU A 277 -28.30 10.68 0.83
N SER A 278 -27.60 11.62 0.19
CA SER A 278 -28.18 12.60 -0.72
C SER A 278 -28.44 12.01 -2.12
N HIS A 279 -27.82 10.87 -2.40
CA HIS A 279 -27.99 10.10 -3.61
C HIS A 279 -29.17 9.15 -3.37
N GLY A 280 -30.15 9.12 -4.28
CA GLY A 280 -31.16 8.06 -4.23
C GLY A 280 -30.53 6.66 -4.41
N PRO A 281 -31.30 5.65 -4.83
CA PRO A 281 -30.72 4.34 -5.13
C PRO A 281 -29.54 4.46 -6.10
N LEU A 282 -28.35 4.04 -5.65
CA LEU A 282 -27.15 4.10 -6.47
C LEU A 282 -27.33 3.27 -7.73
N THR A 283 -26.85 3.81 -8.85
CA THR A 283 -26.80 3.11 -10.14
C THR A 283 -25.36 2.84 -10.55
N SER A 284 -25.19 1.95 -11.52
CA SER A 284 -23.88 1.65 -12.12
C SER A 284 -23.19 2.91 -12.66
N GLU A 285 -23.96 3.85 -13.21
CA GLU A 285 -23.47 5.12 -13.76
C GLU A 285 -22.96 6.05 -12.65
N ALA A 286 -23.75 6.22 -11.57
CA ALA A 286 -23.36 7.08 -10.45
C ALA A 286 -22.02 6.63 -9.85
N ILE A 287 -21.82 5.33 -9.68
CA ILE A 287 -20.60 4.78 -9.07
C ILE A 287 -19.34 5.00 -9.90
N SER A 288 -19.47 5.23 -11.22
CA SER A 288 -18.31 5.60 -12.04
C SER A 288 -17.68 6.94 -11.61
N GLU A 289 -18.45 7.83 -10.99
CA GLU A 289 -17.98 9.08 -10.39
C GLU A 289 -17.44 8.90 -8.97
N PHE A 290 -17.62 7.71 -8.37
CA PHE A 290 -17.17 7.38 -7.01
C PHE A 290 -16.25 6.15 -6.96
N PRO A 291 -15.01 6.24 -7.51
CA PRO A 291 -14.05 5.15 -7.57
C PRO A 291 -13.79 4.41 -6.26
N LEU A 292 -13.76 5.12 -5.12
CA LEU A 292 -13.46 4.53 -3.81
C LEU A 292 -14.65 3.78 -3.19
N ALA A 293 -15.88 3.92 -3.73
CA ALA A 293 -17.11 3.41 -3.13
C ALA A 293 -17.03 1.92 -2.77
N ARG A 294 -16.53 1.10 -3.71
CA ARG A 294 -16.42 -0.35 -3.50
C ARG A 294 -15.36 -0.70 -2.47
N TYR A 295 -14.22 -0.01 -2.45
CA TYR A 295 -13.23 -0.21 -1.39
C TYR A 295 -13.83 0.13 -0.03
N ALA A 296 -14.47 1.30 0.08
CA ALA A 296 -15.09 1.76 1.31
C ALA A 296 -16.13 0.78 1.82
N ALA A 297 -17.06 0.34 0.97
CA ALA A 297 -18.13 -0.58 1.32
C ALA A 297 -17.62 -1.92 1.88
N VAL A 298 -16.55 -2.46 1.27
CA VAL A 298 -16.00 -3.79 1.63
C VAL A 298 -15.11 -3.73 2.88
N PHE A 299 -14.30 -2.68 3.05
CA PHE A 299 -13.19 -2.70 4.01
C PHE A 299 -13.37 -1.80 5.24
N TRP A 300 -14.37 -0.90 5.29
CA TRP A 300 -14.52 0.02 6.42
C TRP A 300 -14.61 -0.69 7.77
N THR A 301 -15.33 -1.81 7.85
CA THR A 301 -15.50 -2.58 9.10
C THR A 301 -14.21 -3.25 9.55
N GLN A 302 -13.39 -3.74 8.62
CA GLN A 302 -12.10 -4.34 8.94
C GLN A 302 -11.14 -3.30 9.52
N HIS A 303 -11.13 -2.10 8.94
CA HIS A 303 -10.36 -0.98 9.48
C HIS A 303 -10.90 -0.50 10.84
N ALA A 304 -12.22 -0.35 10.96
CA ALA A 304 -12.89 0.08 12.19
C ALA A 304 -12.60 -0.86 13.36
N ARG A 305 -12.62 -2.18 13.14
CA ARG A 305 -12.31 -3.16 14.19
C ARG A 305 -10.89 -3.00 14.74
N ILE A 306 -9.90 -2.79 13.88
CA ILE A 306 -8.51 -2.59 14.31
C ILE A 306 -8.35 -1.29 15.11
N ALA A 307 -9.07 -0.23 14.72
CA ALA A 307 -9.10 1.03 15.45
C ALA A 307 -9.76 0.89 16.83
N ASP A 308 -10.94 0.28 16.85
CA ASP A 308 -11.81 0.16 18.02
C ASP A 308 -11.21 -0.75 19.11
N GLU A 309 -10.50 -1.83 18.73
CA GLU A 309 -9.80 -2.73 19.66
C GLU A 309 -8.76 -2.01 20.54
N ALA A 310 -8.27 -0.85 20.09
CA ALA A 310 -7.25 -0.06 20.78
C ALA A 310 -7.72 1.31 21.27
N GLY A 311 -9.04 1.59 21.19
CA GLY A 311 -9.66 2.75 21.83
C GLY A 311 -9.77 4.01 20.97
N GLU A 312 -9.44 3.96 19.67
CA GLU A 312 -9.74 5.02 18.72
C GLU A 312 -11.16 4.80 18.16
N SER A 313 -12.10 5.69 18.46
CA SER A 313 -13.51 5.43 18.13
C SER A 313 -13.88 5.86 16.71
N THR A 314 -14.30 4.88 15.92
CA THR A 314 -15.04 5.07 14.65
C THR A 314 -16.55 4.98 14.86
N GLY A 315 -16.97 4.64 16.09
CA GLY A 315 -18.32 4.20 16.43
C GLY A 315 -19.42 5.20 16.10
N ARG A 316 -19.17 6.51 16.23
CA ARG A 316 -20.20 7.52 15.91
C ARG A 316 -20.53 7.55 14.43
N MET A 317 -19.54 7.61 13.53
CA MET A 317 -19.81 7.58 12.09
C MET A 317 -20.41 6.25 11.65
N ALA A 318 -19.98 5.14 12.27
CA ALA A 318 -20.58 3.83 12.04
C ALA A 318 -22.05 3.79 12.48
N LEU A 319 -22.39 4.37 13.64
CA LEU A 319 -23.77 4.54 14.11
C LEU A 319 -24.56 5.44 13.17
N THR A 320 -24.00 6.56 12.71
CA THR A 320 -24.66 7.45 11.74
C THR A 320 -25.02 6.70 10.47
N LEU A 321 -24.08 5.93 9.91
CA LEU A 321 -24.32 5.12 8.71
C LEU A 321 -25.41 4.07 8.96
N LEU A 322 -25.35 3.38 10.10
CA LEU A 322 -26.23 2.24 10.38
C LEU A 322 -27.64 2.65 10.83
N LEU A 323 -27.77 3.73 11.60
CA LEU A 323 -29.02 4.07 12.30
C LEU A 323 -29.67 5.36 11.81
N ASP A 324 -28.88 6.36 11.40
CA ASP A 324 -29.38 7.71 11.13
C ASP A 324 -29.55 8.02 9.63
N ARG A 325 -28.93 7.21 8.77
CA ARG A 325 -28.80 7.47 7.32
C ARG A 325 -29.30 6.29 6.51
N ARG A 326 -30.61 6.30 6.24
CA ARG A 326 -31.30 5.14 5.66
C ARG A 326 -30.84 4.87 4.22
N GLU A 327 -30.72 5.91 3.40
CA GLU A 327 -30.33 5.75 1.99
C GLU A 327 -28.86 5.37 1.89
N ALA A 328 -27.98 5.99 2.70
CA ALA A 328 -26.57 5.61 2.76
C ALA A 328 -26.39 4.15 3.20
N PHE A 329 -27.16 3.68 4.19
CA PHE A 329 -27.17 2.30 4.62
C PHE A 329 -27.62 1.34 3.51
N GLU A 330 -28.76 1.62 2.86
CA GLU A 330 -29.26 0.79 1.76
C GLU A 330 -28.27 0.78 0.58
N ASN A 331 -27.66 1.93 0.26
CA ASN A 331 -26.63 2.06 -0.77
C ASN A 331 -25.33 1.32 -0.42
N TRP A 332 -24.94 1.28 0.87
CA TRP A 332 -23.83 0.44 1.32
C TRP A 332 -24.12 -1.03 1.05
N ILE A 333 -25.33 -1.54 1.36
CA ILE A 333 -25.70 -2.93 1.08
C ILE A 333 -25.76 -3.23 -0.42
N ARG A 334 -26.22 -2.27 -1.24
CA ARG A 334 -26.15 -2.37 -2.71
C ARG A 334 -24.72 -2.48 -3.22
N LEU A 335 -23.78 -1.74 -2.64
CA LEU A 335 -22.36 -1.79 -2.99
C LEU A 335 -21.68 -3.08 -2.52
N PHE A 336 -22.04 -3.56 -1.34
CA PHE A 336 -21.48 -4.76 -0.71
C PHE A 336 -22.44 -5.32 0.33
N ASP A 337 -22.92 -6.55 0.14
CA ASP A 337 -23.71 -7.27 1.14
C ASP A 337 -22.82 -8.25 1.92
N PRO A 338 -22.59 -8.01 3.23
CA PRO A 338 -21.80 -8.91 4.06
C PRO A 338 -22.32 -10.34 4.16
N ASP A 339 -23.60 -10.60 3.87
CA ASP A 339 -24.16 -11.97 3.87
C ASP A 339 -23.71 -12.79 2.66
N VAL A 340 -23.39 -12.13 1.54
CA VAL A 340 -22.99 -12.76 0.28
C VAL A 340 -21.76 -12.07 -0.31
N PRO A 341 -20.62 -12.11 0.39
CA PRO A 341 -19.43 -11.31 0.06
C PRO A 341 -18.77 -11.66 -1.28
N GLU A 342 -19.08 -12.84 -1.83
CA GLU A 342 -18.62 -13.28 -3.15
C GLU A 342 -19.40 -12.62 -4.29
N GLU A 343 -20.61 -12.13 -4.02
CA GLU A 343 -21.42 -11.47 -5.02
C GLU A 343 -20.98 -10.01 -5.21
N GLY A 344 -21.12 -9.52 -6.45
CA GLY A 344 -20.85 -8.13 -6.78
C GLY A 344 -21.92 -7.17 -6.25
N PRO A 345 -21.75 -5.87 -6.57
CA PRO A 345 -22.78 -4.88 -6.31
C PRO A 345 -24.10 -5.23 -7.00
N ASP A 346 -25.22 -4.91 -6.34
CA ASP A 346 -26.59 -5.13 -6.81
C ASP A 346 -27.34 -3.79 -6.86
N PHE A 347 -27.61 -3.31 -8.07
CA PHE A 347 -28.31 -2.04 -8.32
C PHE A 347 -29.72 -2.23 -8.89
N ASP A 348 -30.23 -3.46 -8.91
CA ASP A 348 -31.52 -3.75 -9.54
C ASP A 348 -32.70 -3.23 -8.67
N GLU A 349 -33.74 -2.71 -9.33
CA GLU A 349 -34.98 -2.28 -8.66
C GLU A 349 -35.68 -3.49 -8.02
N GLY A 350 -35.64 -3.56 -6.68
CA GLY A 350 -36.13 -4.71 -5.91
C GLY A 350 -35.05 -5.72 -5.53
N GLY A 351 -33.78 -5.31 -5.51
CA GLY A 351 -32.61 -6.09 -5.08
C GLY A 351 -32.71 -6.72 -3.68
N ARG A 352 -31.58 -7.24 -3.19
CA ARG A 352 -31.53 -8.06 -1.96
C ARG A 352 -32.35 -7.50 -0.80
N GLN A 353 -33.03 -8.39 -0.08
CA GLN A 353 -33.79 -8.01 1.12
C GLN A 353 -32.82 -7.49 2.18
N VAL A 354 -32.75 -6.17 2.32
CA VAL A 354 -31.92 -5.50 3.32
C VAL A 354 -32.41 -5.86 4.73
N LYS A 355 -31.52 -6.46 5.53
CA LYS A 355 -31.79 -6.80 6.94
C LYS A 355 -31.59 -5.58 7.84
N SER A 356 -32.00 -5.69 9.11
CA SER A 356 -31.88 -4.60 10.07
C SER A 356 -30.41 -4.20 10.31
N PRO A 357 -30.10 -2.92 10.58
CA PRO A 357 -28.74 -2.48 10.91
C PRO A 357 -28.08 -3.27 12.06
N LEU A 358 -28.85 -3.62 13.10
CA LEU A 358 -28.37 -4.43 14.23
C LEU A 358 -27.90 -5.83 13.80
N TYR A 359 -28.55 -6.42 12.78
CA TYR A 359 -28.14 -7.70 12.22
C TYR A 359 -26.76 -7.59 11.59
N TYR A 360 -26.54 -6.60 10.73
CA TYR A 360 -25.25 -6.41 10.06
C TYR A 360 -24.16 -6.00 11.05
N ALA A 361 -24.45 -5.12 12.01
CA ALA A 361 -23.52 -4.77 13.08
C ALA A 361 -23.06 -6.02 13.86
N SER A 362 -24.00 -6.91 14.19
CA SER A 362 -23.70 -8.18 14.87
C SER A 362 -22.88 -9.14 13.99
N LEU A 363 -23.26 -9.28 12.72
CA LEU A 363 -22.56 -10.12 11.74
C LEU A 363 -21.10 -9.69 11.55
N LEU A 364 -20.86 -8.38 11.53
CA LEU A 364 -19.55 -7.78 11.30
C LEU A 364 -18.73 -7.61 12.58
N GLY A 365 -19.29 -7.95 13.75
CA GLY A 365 -18.59 -7.88 15.04
C GLY A 365 -18.36 -6.46 15.54
N LEU A 366 -19.24 -5.52 15.21
CA LEU A 366 -19.15 -4.11 15.62
C LEU A 366 -19.69 -3.91 17.05
N THR A 367 -18.93 -4.30 18.06
CA THR A 367 -19.37 -4.29 19.47
C THR A 367 -19.65 -2.90 20.03
N ASN A 368 -19.05 -1.85 19.45
CA ASN A 368 -19.25 -0.46 19.90
C ASN A 368 -20.53 0.19 19.36
N VAL A 369 -21.26 -0.53 18.51
CA VAL A 369 -22.51 -0.08 17.87
C VAL A 369 -23.73 -0.83 18.42
N ILE A 370 -23.50 -1.91 19.20
CA ILE A 370 -24.52 -2.86 19.70
C ILE A 370 -24.88 -2.58 21.16
#